data_AF-A0AAP0S976-F1
#
_entry.id   AF-A0AAP0S976-F1
#
_cell.length_a   1.000
_cell.length_b   1.000
_cell.length_c   1.000
_cell.angle_alpha   90.00
_cell.angle_beta   90.00
_cell.angle_gamma   90.00
#
_symmetry.space_group_name_H-M   'P 1'
#
loop_
_entity.id
_entity.type
_entity.pdbx_description
1 polymer ?
#
loop_
_entity_poly.entity_id
_entity_poly.type
_entity_poly.pdbx_seq_one_letter_code
_entity_poly.pdbx_strand_id
1 'polypeptide(L)'
;MWDGFANGKGDFTDGPYEIQNPENFFKDTFYNYGFNPEVGSVGMPVAATIRATMPPEGWQIPLFKKLPSGYIEEVPNPIWEYHKYIPYSKPDLVHDQIVLYGTPNDLDDFCLKAQLVNYIQYRALLEGWTSRMWSKYTGVLIWKTQNPWTGLRGQFYDHLHDQTAGFYGCRSAAEPIHVQLNLATYFIEVVNTTSEELSNVAIEASVWDMEGACPYYKVFDKLSVPSKRTVSSC
;
A
#
# COMPACT_ATOMS: atom_id res chain seq x y z
N MET A 1 -16.40 19.52 -2.40
CA MET A 1 -15.91 18.94 -3.68
C MET A 1 -14.94 19.87 -4.41
N TRP A 2 -14.95 21.19 -4.16
CA TRP A 2 -14.06 22.16 -4.82
C TRP A 2 -12.94 22.72 -3.92
N ASP A 3 -12.88 22.30 -2.65
CA ASP A 3 -11.79 22.66 -1.75
C ASP A 3 -10.55 21.78 -2.05
N GLY A 4 -9.38 22.38 -2.19
CA GLY A 4 -8.16 21.73 -2.67
C GLY A 4 -7.55 22.44 -3.89
N PHE A 5 -6.75 21.75 -4.70
CA PHE A 5 -6.12 22.30 -5.92
C PHE A 5 -7.07 23.09 -6.84
N ALA A 6 -8.35 22.69 -6.90
CA ALA A 6 -9.38 23.33 -7.73
C ALA A 6 -9.83 24.73 -7.25
N ASN A 7 -9.48 25.14 -6.02
CA ASN A 7 -9.72 26.51 -5.54
C ASN A 7 -8.58 27.49 -5.90
N GLY A 8 -7.51 27.01 -6.55
CA GLY A 8 -6.38 27.82 -7.00
C GLY A 8 -5.39 28.24 -5.90
N LYS A 9 -5.54 27.76 -4.66
CA LYS A 9 -4.68 28.14 -3.52
C LYS A 9 -3.57 27.15 -3.19
N GLY A 10 -3.48 26.04 -3.91
CA GLY A 10 -2.46 25.02 -3.65
C GLY A 10 -2.72 24.21 -2.38
N ASP A 11 -3.99 24.01 -2.02
CA ASP A 11 -4.42 23.22 -0.88
C ASP A 11 -4.19 21.71 -1.14
N PHE A 12 -2.96 21.25 -0.94
CA PHE A 12 -2.53 19.85 -1.04
C PHE A 12 -1.70 19.44 0.18
N THR A 13 -1.51 18.13 0.37
CA THR A 13 -0.61 17.59 1.40
C THR A 13 0.61 16.96 0.73
N ASP A 14 1.77 17.18 1.35
CA ASP A 14 3.03 16.52 1.01
C ASP A 14 3.08 15.16 1.74
N GLY A 15 3.14 14.07 0.99
CA GLY A 15 3.16 12.71 1.54
C GLY A 15 1.81 12.23 2.10
N PRO A 16 1.83 11.23 3.01
CA PRO A 16 3.01 10.63 3.64
C PRO A 16 3.91 9.84 2.68
N TYR A 17 5.14 9.57 3.11
CA TYR A 17 6.16 8.84 2.33
C TYR A 17 6.68 7.57 3.02
N GLU A 18 6.27 7.37 4.26
CA GLU A 18 6.73 6.30 5.15
C GLU A 18 5.61 5.31 5.38
N ILE A 19 5.94 4.18 6.00
CA ILE A 19 4.98 3.13 6.35
C ILE A 19 3.76 3.68 7.11
N GLN A 20 2.58 3.18 6.78
CA GLN A 20 1.32 3.50 7.44
C GLN A 20 0.65 2.21 7.94
N ASN A 21 -0.25 2.31 8.93
CA ASN A 21 -1.21 1.24 9.14
C ASN A 21 -2.20 1.25 7.95
N PRO A 22 -2.38 0.15 7.20
CA PRO A 22 -3.20 0.12 5.98
C PRO A 22 -4.62 0.69 6.15
N GLU A 23 -5.26 0.47 7.30
CA GLU A 23 -6.60 0.98 7.60
C GLU A 23 -6.68 2.50 7.70
N ASN A 24 -5.55 3.19 7.91
CA ASN A 24 -5.53 4.65 7.95
C ASN A 24 -5.92 5.24 6.60
N PHE A 25 -5.56 4.62 5.48
CA PHE A 25 -5.86 5.13 4.13
C PHE A 25 -7.37 5.22 3.85
N PHE A 26 -8.19 4.46 4.58
CA PHE A 26 -9.66 4.45 4.43
C PHE A 26 -10.37 5.45 5.35
N LYS A 27 -9.65 6.12 6.27
CA LYS A 27 -10.24 7.06 7.23
C LYS A 27 -10.45 8.44 6.59
N ASP A 28 -11.63 9.02 6.80
CA ASP A 28 -11.97 10.35 6.29
C ASP A 28 -11.08 11.47 6.86
N THR A 29 -10.30 11.22 7.91
CA THR A 29 -9.38 12.18 8.51
C THR A 29 -7.94 12.03 8.03
N PHE A 30 -7.63 11.04 7.19
CA PHE A 30 -6.25 10.75 6.82
C PHE A 30 -5.71 11.71 5.75
N TYR A 31 -6.37 11.77 4.59
CA TYR A 31 -6.09 12.81 3.60
C TYR A 31 -7.07 13.97 3.77
N ASN A 32 -6.52 15.16 3.96
CA ASN A 32 -7.31 16.38 4.16
C ASN A 32 -7.93 16.92 2.88
N TYR A 33 -7.24 16.73 1.74
CA TYR A 33 -7.62 17.35 0.47
C TYR A 33 -8.15 16.33 -0.54
N GLY A 34 -8.94 16.83 -1.50
CA GLY A 34 -9.54 16.01 -2.54
C GLY A 34 -8.53 15.50 -3.57
N PHE A 35 -7.40 16.18 -3.76
CA PHE A 35 -6.34 15.76 -4.68
C PHE A 35 -4.99 15.77 -3.95
N ASN A 36 -4.21 14.68 -4.07
CA ASN A 36 -2.86 14.63 -3.51
C ASN A 36 -1.81 14.47 -4.63
N PRO A 37 -0.97 15.49 -4.87
CA PRO A 37 -0.03 15.49 -5.98
C PRO A 37 1.18 14.59 -5.75
N GLU A 38 1.40 14.11 -4.52
CA GLU A 38 2.55 13.29 -4.19
C GLU A 38 2.29 12.50 -2.89
N VAL A 39 2.18 11.18 -2.98
CA VAL A 39 2.10 10.29 -1.81
C VAL A 39 2.80 8.97 -2.07
N GLY A 40 3.54 8.47 -1.10
CA GLY A 40 4.35 7.28 -1.25
C GLY A 40 4.32 6.34 -0.05
N SER A 41 5.22 5.37 -0.09
CA SER A 41 5.47 4.48 1.04
C SER A 41 6.90 3.92 0.92
N VAL A 42 7.18 2.92 1.75
CA VAL A 42 8.36 2.06 1.70
C VAL A 42 8.54 1.40 0.33
N GLY A 43 9.77 0.97 0.01
CA GLY A 43 10.07 0.31 -1.26
C GLY A 43 11.41 -0.40 -1.28
N MET A 44 11.36 -1.71 -1.04
CA MET A 44 12.52 -2.61 -1.11
C MET A 44 12.48 -3.42 -2.42
N PRO A 45 13.58 -3.56 -3.18
CA PRO A 45 13.66 -4.49 -4.30
C PRO A 45 13.82 -5.94 -3.83
N VAL A 46 13.88 -6.89 -4.76
CA VAL A 46 14.21 -8.28 -4.44
C VAL A 46 15.67 -8.43 -4.02
N ALA A 47 15.97 -9.48 -3.24
CA ALA A 47 17.32 -9.73 -2.73
C ALA A 47 18.38 -9.82 -3.85
N ALA A 48 18.01 -10.36 -5.02
CA ALA A 48 18.89 -10.43 -6.18
C ALA A 48 19.37 -9.04 -6.64
N THR A 49 18.49 -8.03 -6.64
CA THR A 49 18.85 -6.65 -6.97
C THR A 49 19.80 -6.06 -5.94
N ILE A 50 19.57 -6.30 -4.65
CA ILE A 50 20.50 -5.88 -3.59
C ILE A 50 21.89 -6.49 -3.83
N ARG A 51 21.97 -7.80 -4.10
CA ARG A 51 23.24 -8.48 -4.39
C ARG A 51 23.92 -7.98 -5.66
N ALA A 52 23.15 -7.59 -6.68
CA ALA A 52 23.68 -7.09 -7.94
C ALA A 52 24.17 -5.64 -7.87
N THR A 53 23.64 -4.85 -6.94
CA THR A 53 23.87 -3.39 -6.89
C THR A 53 24.61 -2.90 -5.65
N MET A 54 24.76 -3.75 -4.63
CA MET A 54 25.41 -3.40 -3.37
C MET A 54 26.53 -4.41 -3.04
N PRO A 55 27.63 -3.96 -2.40
CA PRO A 55 28.69 -4.86 -1.97
C PRO A 55 28.20 -5.77 -0.82
N PRO A 56 28.92 -6.85 -0.48
CA PRO A 56 28.48 -7.84 0.51
C PRO A 56 28.09 -7.29 1.88
N GLU A 57 28.71 -6.18 2.32
CA GLU A 57 28.37 -5.49 3.56
C GLU A 57 26.93 -4.95 3.54
N GLY A 58 26.41 -4.60 2.35
CA GLY A 58 25.05 -4.14 2.14
C GLY A 58 24.02 -5.27 2.10
N TRP A 59 24.44 -6.53 2.23
CA TRP A 59 23.52 -7.68 2.27
C TRP A 59 23.01 -7.96 3.70
N GLN A 60 23.55 -7.25 4.70
CA GLN A 60 23.11 -7.35 6.08
C GLN A 60 21.79 -6.60 6.27
N ILE A 61 20.74 -7.30 6.69
CA ILE A 61 19.44 -6.69 6.97
C ILE A 61 19.51 -5.78 8.21
N PRO A 62 18.53 -4.87 8.41
CA PRO A 62 18.48 -4.01 9.57
C PRO A 62 18.41 -4.82 10.87
N LEU A 63 18.94 -4.26 11.95
CA LEU A 63 18.70 -4.79 13.29
C LEU A 63 17.31 -4.37 13.76
N PHE A 64 16.55 -5.32 14.28
CA PHE A 64 15.20 -5.08 14.82
C PHE A 64 15.29 -4.88 16.34
N LYS A 65 15.36 -3.62 16.79
CA LYS A 65 15.50 -3.28 18.21
C LYS A 65 14.15 -3.03 18.84
N LYS A 66 13.75 -3.90 19.79
CA LYS A 66 12.54 -3.69 20.58
C LYS A 66 12.75 -2.53 21.57
N LEU A 67 11.88 -1.53 21.51
CA LEU A 67 11.87 -0.38 22.39
C LEU A 67 11.07 -0.66 23.67
N PRO A 68 11.28 0.12 24.76
CA PRO A 68 10.46 0.03 25.98
C PRO A 68 8.96 0.23 25.73
N SER A 69 8.58 0.99 24.70
CA SER A 69 7.18 1.16 24.29
C SER A 69 6.55 -0.08 23.65
N GLY A 70 7.34 -1.13 23.38
CA GLY A 70 6.90 -2.34 22.68
C GLY A 70 7.00 -2.25 21.16
N TYR A 71 7.24 -1.06 20.60
CA TYR A 71 7.53 -0.86 19.18
C TYR A 71 8.93 -1.40 18.81
N ILE A 72 9.15 -1.55 17.52
CA ILE A 72 10.45 -1.92 16.96
C ILE A 72 11.02 -0.71 16.23
N GLU A 73 12.31 -0.47 16.45
CA GLU A 73 13.16 0.43 15.70
C GLU A 73 14.06 -0.41 14.79
N GLU A 74 13.97 -0.20 13.48
CA GLU A 74 14.89 -0.81 12.53
C GLU A 74 16.15 0.05 12.39
N VAL A 75 17.31 -0.55 12.63
CA VAL A 75 18.62 0.11 12.50
C VAL A 75 19.32 -0.45 11.25
N PRO A 76 19.30 0.27 10.11
CA PRO A 76 19.94 -0.17 8.87
C PRO A 76 21.47 -0.16 8.97
N ASN A 77 22.13 -0.89 8.06
CA ASN A 77 23.57 -0.76 7.86
C ASN A 77 23.89 0.56 7.11
N PRO A 78 25.16 1.06 7.14
CA PRO A 78 25.52 2.33 6.51
C PRO A 78 25.28 2.40 4.99
N ILE A 79 25.31 1.26 4.29
CA ILE A 79 25.02 1.21 2.85
C ILE A 79 23.53 1.44 2.59
N TRP A 80 22.66 0.89 3.44
CA TRP A 80 21.20 1.12 3.35
C TRP A 80 20.85 2.57 3.73
N GLU A 81 21.51 3.15 4.73
CA GLU A 81 21.40 4.58 5.04
C GLU A 81 21.81 5.46 3.85
N TYR A 82 22.93 5.13 3.20
CA TYR A 82 23.40 5.83 2.00
C TYR A 82 22.36 5.76 0.87
N HIS A 83 21.78 4.58 0.62
CA HIS A 83 20.71 4.35 -0.34
C HIS A 83 19.32 4.80 0.17
N LYS A 84 19.27 5.56 1.26
CA LYS A 84 18.09 6.24 1.80
C LYS A 84 16.97 5.29 2.24
N TYR A 85 17.30 4.14 2.80
CA TYR A 85 16.35 3.18 3.34
C TYR A 85 15.25 3.85 4.19
N ILE A 86 13.98 3.55 3.86
CA ILE A 86 12.83 3.87 4.72
C ILE A 86 12.44 2.60 5.50
N PRO A 87 12.42 2.64 6.84
CA PRO A 87 11.94 1.54 7.68
C PRO A 87 10.49 1.14 7.43
N TYR A 88 10.19 -0.14 7.66
CA TYR A 88 8.83 -0.71 7.70
C TYR A 88 8.15 -0.55 9.07
N SER A 89 8.76 0.26 9.93
CA SER A 89 8.29 0.67 11.25
C SER A 89 8.28 2.20 11.36
N LYS A 90 7.38 2.72 12.19
CA LYS A 90 7.41 4.11 12.64
C LYS A 90 7.12 4.12 14.15
N PRO A 91 8.15 4.01 15.01
CA PRO A 91 7.95 3.95 16.45
C PRO A 91 6.92 4.96 16.96
N ASP A 92 6.09 4.50 17.90
CA ASP A 92 4.97 5.25 18.50
C ASP A 92 3.75 5.50 17.59
N LEU A 93 3.81 5.13 16.30
CA LEU A 93 2.71 5.35 15.33
C LEU A 93 2.31 4.10 14.55
N VAL A 94 3.29 3.33 14.05
CA VAL A 94 3.10 2.15 13.22
C VAL A 94 4.05 1.07 13.70
N HIS A 95 3.49 -0.05 14.17
CA HIS A 95 4.29 -1.23 14.48
C HIS A 95 5.00 -1.71 13.21
N ASP A 96 6.16 -2.33 13.38
CA ASP A 96 6.91 -2.90 12.26
C ASP A 96 6.02 -3.88 11.49
N GLN A 97 5.81 -3.57 10.21
CA GLN A 97 4.90 -4.33 9.35
C GLN A 97 5.54 -5.60 8.79
N ILE A 98 6.88 -5.69 8.80
CA ILE A 98 7.61 -6.91 8.39
C ILE A 98 7.49 -7.99 9.46
N VAL A 99 7.66 -7.64 10.74
CA VAL A 99 7.64 -8.65 11.82
C VAL A 99 6.26 -9.25 12.07
N LEU A 100 5.19 -8.69 11.49
CA LEU A 100 3.87 -9.33 11.45
C LEU A 100 3.92 -10.70 10.73
N TYR A 101 4.91 -10.88 9.85
CA TYR A 101 5.21 -12.15 9.16
C TYR A 101 6.34 -12.94 9.85
N GLY A 102 6.75 -12.53 11.05
CA GLY A 102 7.89 -13.07 11.79
C GLY A 102 9.20 -12.35 11.49
N THR A 103 10.10 -12.29 12.48
CA THR A 103 11.41 -11.65 12.35
C THR A 103 12.21 -12.28 11.21
N PRO A 104 12.74 -11.49 10.26
CA PRO A 104 13.51 -12.02 9.15
C PRO A 104 14.89 -12.51 9.60
N ASN A 105 15.35 -13.62 9.01
CA ASN A 105 16.62 -14.24 9.37
C ASN A 105 17.79 -13.84 8.46
N ASP A 106 17.49 -13.50 7.21
CA ASP A 106 18.47 -13.14 6.19
C ASP A 106 17.86 -12.18 5.15
N LEU A 107 18.67 -11.81 4.16
CA LEU A 107 18.28 -10.88 3.10
C LEU A 107 17.11 -11.40 2.25
N ASP A 108 17.07 -12.69 1.94
CA ASP A 108 16.03 -13.28 1.11
C ASP A 108 14.69 -13.27 1.84
N ASP A 109 14.68 -13.66 3.12
CA ASP A 109 13.49 -13.62 3.98
C ASP A 109 13.02 -12.18 4.24
N PHE A 110 13.94 -11.25 4.51
CA PHE A 110 13.62 -9.83 4.65
C PHE A 110 13.00 -9.27 3.37
N CYS A 111 13.64 -9.44 2.21
CA CYS A 111 13.15 -8.91 0.95
C CYS A 111 11.80 -9.54 0.57
N LEU A 112 11.60 -10.83 0.82
CA LEU A 112 10.32 -11.52 0.58
C LEU A 112 9.18 -10.91 1.42
N LYS A 113 9.40 -10.74 2.72
CA LYS A 113 8.41 -10.10 3.62
C LYS A 113 8.18 -8.64 3.26
N ALA A 114 9.25 -7.92 2.90
CA ALA A 114 9.17 -6.55 2.41
C ALA A 114 8.34 -6.44 1.11
N GLN A 115 8.43 -7.41 0.19
CA GLN A 115 7.55 -7.47 -0.98
C GLN A 115 6.07 -7.60 -0.56
N LEU A 116 5.74 -8.47 0.39
CA LEU A 116 4.36 -8.60 0.89
C LEU A 116 3.85 -7.28 1.47
N VAL A 117 4.66 -6.60 2.29
CA VAL A 117 4.28 -5.30 2.84
C VAL A 117 4.15 -4.24 1.75
N ASN A 118 5.06 -4.18 0.77
CA ASN A 118 4.94 -3.25 -0.37
C ASN A 118 3.62 -3.46 -1.10
N TYR A 119 3.25 -4.71 -1.40
CA TYR A 119 1.98 -5.03 -2.04
C TYR A 119 0.80 -4.47 -1.26
N ILE A 120 0.75 -4.73 0.05
CA ILE A 120 -0.36 -4.32 0.93
C ILE A 120 -0.42 -2.80 1.07
N GLN A 121 0.73 -2.14 1.27
CA GLN A 121 0.78 -0.69 1.43
C GLN A 121 0.25 0.03 0.20
N TYR A 122 0.74 -0.32 -0.99
CA TYR A 122 0.34 0.34 -2.22
C TYR A 122 -1.07 -0.04 -2.67
N ARG A 123 -1.51 -1.27 -2.40
CA ARG A 123 -2.91 -1.68 -2.63
C ARG A 123 -3.86 -0.88 -1.73
N ALA A 124 -3.63 -0.90 -0.42
CA ALA A 124 -4.48 -0.19 0.55
C ALA A 124 -4.48 1.33 0.35
N LEU A 125 -3.33 1.90 -0.03
CA LEU A 125 -3.23 3.31 -0.41
C LEU A 125 -4.23 3.62 -1.52
N LEU A 126 -4.17 2.90 -2.64
CA LEU A 126 -5.04 3.19 -3.79
C LEU A 126 -6.50 2.79 -3.55
N GLU A 127 -6.76 1.67 -2.87
CA GLU A 127 -8.11 1.25 -2.43
C GLU A 127 -8.76 2.29 -1.51
N GLY A 128 -8.00 2.93 -0.61
CA GLY A 128 -8.49 4.03 0.21
C GLY A 128 -8.94 5.24 -0.62
N TRP A 129 -8.22 5.55 -1.69
CA TRP A 129 -8.60 6.60 -2.64
C TRP A 129 -9.86 6.24 -3.44
N THR A 130 -9.94 5.01 -3.96
CA THR A 130 -11.12 4.54 -4.71
C THR A 130 -12.35 4.38 -3.80
N SER A 131 -12.17 4.10 -2.52
CA SER A 131 -13.26 4.02 -1.52
C SER A 131 -14.04 5.34 -1.37
N ARG A 132 -13.42 6.48 -1.71
CA ARG A 132 -14.09 7.80 -1.72
C ARG A 132 -14.02 8.50 -3.07
N MET A 133 -13.89 7.72 -4.15
CA MET A 133 -13.81 8.23 -5.51
C MET A 133 -15.04 9.11 -5.84
N TRP A 134 -14.77 10.35 -6.24
CA TRP A 134 -15.77 11.39 -6.59
C TRP A 134 -16.76 11.79 -5.49
N SER A 135 -16.68 11.22 -4.29
CA SER A 135 -17.43 11.69 -3.11
C SER A 135 -16.58 12.64 -2.27
N LYS A 136 -15.29 12.32 -2.12
CA LYS A 136 -14.29 13.16 -1.44
C LYS A 136 -13.05 13.35 -2.30
N TYR A 137 -12.57 12.28 -2.92
CA TYR A 137 -11.29 12.24 -3.61
C TYR A 137 -11.44 12.32 -5.13
N THR A 138 -10.59 13.12 -5.76
CA THR A 138 -10.57 13.38 -7.21
C THR A 138 -9.32 12.82 -7.89
N GLY A 139 -8.25 12.53 -7.15
CA GLY A 139 -7.07 11.88 -7.70
C GLY A 139 -5.86 11.88 -6.78
N VAL A 140 -4.91 11.00 -7.09
CA VAL A 140 -3.66 10.81 -6.36
C VAL A 140 -2.54 10.52 -7.34
N LEU A 141 -1.34 11.02 -7.06
CA LEU A 141 -0.12 10.67 -7.77
C LEU A 141 0.86 9.97 -6.82
N ILE A 142 1.34 8.80 -7.25
CA ILE A 142 2.25 8.00 -6.45
C ILE A 142 3.66 8.57 -6.52
N TRP A 143 4.25 8.74 -5.34
CA TRP A 143 5.67 8.88 -5.11
C TRP A 143 6.29 7.55 -4.69
N LYS A 144 7.00 6.88 -5.57
CA LYS A 144 7.18 7.21 -6.99
C LYS A 144 7.23 5.91 -7.76
N THR A 145 7.16 6.02 -9.08
CA THR A 145 7.21 4.83 -9.92
C THR A 145 8.63 4.23 -9.95
N GLN A 146 9.68 5.05 -9.81
CA GLN A 146 11.08 4.60 -9.77
C GLN A 146 12.03 5.53 -9.01
N ASN A 147 13.14 4.98 -8.52
CA ASN A 147 14.26 5.76 -8.03
C ASN A 147 15.21 6.16 -9.19
N PRO A 148 15.85 7.35 -9.14
CA PRO A 148 16.84 7.76 -10.16
C PRO A 148 18.18 6.99 -10.06
N TRP A 149 18.30 6.11 -9.07
CA TRP A 149 19.48 5.33 -8.69
C TRP A 149 19.02 4.15 -7.81
N THR A 150 19.94 3.38 -7.23
CA THR A 150 19.70 2.17 -6.41
C THR A 150 19.10 2.46 -5.02
N GLY A 151 18.16 3.41 -4.93
CA GLY A 151 17.53 3.83 -3.68
C GLY A 151 16.60 2.76 -3.09
N LEU A 152 16.55 2.70 -1.75
CA LEU A 152 15.70 1.81 -0.96
C LEU A 152 14.48 2.56 -0.39
N ARG A 153 13.77 3.24 -1.29
CA ARG A 153 12.55 4.03 -1.01
C ARG A 153 11.46 3.66 -1.99
N GLY A 154 10.23 4.12 -1.72
CA GLY A 154 9.05 3.88 -2.55
C GLY A 154 9.32 3.88 -4.05
N GLN A 155 9.06 2.74 -4.68
CA GLN A 155 9.31 2.47 -6.10
C GLN A 155 8.45 1.29 -6.58
N PHE A 156 7.97 1.36 -7.82
CA PHE A 156 7.25 0.27 -8.49
C PHE A 156 8.19 -0.63 -9.30
N TYR A 157 9.29 -0.09 -9.78
CA TYR A 157 10.36 -0.89 -10.36
C TYR A 157 11.70 -0.37 -9.87
N ASP A 158 12.63 -1.29 -9.71
CA ASP A 158 13.96 -1.00 -9.20
C ASP A 158 14.91 -0.48 -10.30
N HIS A 159 16.16 -0.23 -9.92
CA HIS A 159 17.18 0.30 -10.83
C HIS A 159 17.50 -0.64 -12.01
N LEU A 160 17.22 -1.94 -11.87
CA LEU A 160 17.40 -2.94 -12.91
C LEU A 160 16.10 -3.21 -13.69
N HIS A 161 15.06 -2.40 -13.44
CA HIS A 161 13.72 -2.51 -14.01
C HIS A 161 12.94 -3.75 -13.59
N ASP A 162 13.35 -4.43 -12.52
CA ASP A 162 12.51 -5.48 -11.95
C ASP A 162 11.31 -4.86 -11.22
N GLN A 163 10.14 -5.47 -11.38
CA GLN A 163 8.89 -4.96 -10.84
C GLN A 163 8.77 -5.38 -9.37
N THR A 164 8.65 -4.40 -8.48
CA THR A 164 8.41 -4.68 -7.06
C THR A 164 6.96 -5.09 -6.84
N ALA A 165 6.69 -5.73 -5.71
CA ALA A 165 5.33 -6.05 -5.32
C ALA A 165 4.44 -4.81 -5.09
N GLY A 166 5.03 -3.63 -4.88
CA GLY A 166 4.31 -2.36 -4.87
C GLY A 166 3.65 -2.03 -6.21
N PHE A 167 4.31 -2.35 -7.33
CA PHE A 167 3.69 -2.25 -8.67
C PHE A 167 2.46 -3.14 -8.77
N TYR A 168 2.56 -4.39 -8.34
CA TYR A 168 1.46 -5.35 -8.41
C TYR A 168 0.31 -4.99 -7.46
N GLY A 169 0.59 -4.45 -6.28
CA GLY A 169 -0.42 -3.96 -5.34
C GLY A 169 -1.21 -2.78 -5.92
N CYS A 170 -0.49 -1.81 -6.48
CA CYS A 170 -1.11 -0.68 -7.18
C CYS A 170 -1.91 -1.14 -8.41
N ARG A 171 -1.36 -2.05 -9.23
CA ARG A 171 -2.05 -2.60 -10.41
C ARG A 171 -3.34 -3.32 -10.04
N SER A 172 -3.35 -4.08 -8.94
CA SER A 172 -4.54 -4.77 -8.44
C SER A 172 -5.62 -3.77 -8.00
N ALA A 173 -5.25 -2.79 -7.19
CA ALA A 173 -6.19 -1.74 -6.74
C ALA A 173 -6.69 -0.81 -7.89
N ALA A 174 -5.98 -0.80 -9.02
CA ALA A 174 -6.31 -0.01 -10.20
C ALA A 174 -7.16 -0.76 -11.24
N GLU A 175 -7.67 -1.95 -10.93
CA GLU A 175 -8.57 -2.68 -11.83
C GLU A 175 -9.80 -1.83 -12.19
N PRO A 176 -10.25 -1.81 -13.47
CA PRO A 176 -11.37 -0.96 -13.87
C PRO A 176 -12.69 -1.28 -13.14
N ILE A 177 -12.88 -2.57 -12.83
CA ILE A 177 -13.94 -3.11 -11.99
C ILE A 177 -13.22 -3.88 -10.90
N HIS A 178 -13.34 -3.44 -9.65
CA HIS A 178 -12.55 -3.96 -8.54
C HIS A 178 -13.42 -4.21 -7.31
N VAL A 179 -13.11 -5.27 -6.57
CA VAL A 179 -13.73 -5.57 -5.27
C VAL A 179 -12.67 -5.46 -4.20
N GLN A 180 -12.94 -4.64 -3.18
CA GLN A 180 -12.00 -4.35 -2.10
C GLN A 180 -12.68 -4.45 -0.74
N LEU A 181 -11.88 -4.67 0.31
CA LEU A 181 -12.35 -4.62 1.70
C LEU A 181 -11.96 -3.26 2.29
N ASN A 182 -12.95 -2.48 2.73
CA ASN A 182 -12.67 -1.23 3.44
C ASN A 182 -12.07 -1.56 4.82
N LEU A 183 -10.76 -1.34 4.99
CA LEU A 183 -10.07 -1.75 6.21
C LEU A 183 -10.46 -0.93 7.46
N ALA A 184 -11.14 0.21 7.29
CA ALA A 184 -11.64 1.00 8.42
C ALA A 184 -13.02 0.54 8.92
N THR A 185 -13.87 -0.01 8.03
CA THR A 185 -15.25 -0.40 8.36
C THR A 185 -15.55 -1.88 8.22
N TYR A 186 -14.65 -2.63 7.56
CA TYR A 186 -14.82 -4.02 7.14
C TYR A 186 -15.98 -4.27 6.17
N PHE A 187 -16.50 -3.23 5.52
CA PHE A 187 -17.46 -3.40 4.43
C PHE A 187 -16.76 -3.80 3.13
N ILE A 188 -17.40 -4.68 2.37
CA ILE A 188 -16.98 -5.02 1.01
C ILE A 188 -17.45 -3.90 0.09
N GLU A 189 -16.57 -3.42 -0.77
CA GLU A 189 -16.83 -2.35 -1.72
C GLU A 189 -16.61 -2.84 -3.15
N VAL A 190 -17.48 -2.43 -4.07
CA VAL A 190 -17.28 -2.59 -5.51
C VAL A 190 -17.00 -1.23 -6.11
N VAL A 191 -15.84 -1.12 -6.76
CA VAL A 191 -15.39 0.06 -7.49
C VAL A 191 -15.66 -0.17 -8.97
N ASN A 192 -16.43 0.73 -9.58
CA ASN A 192 -16.61 0.81 -11.02
C ASN A 192 -16.00 2.10 -11.54
N THR A 193 -14.81 2.02 -12.14
CA THR A 193 -14.14 3.15 -12.78
C THR A 193 -14.44 3.26 -14.28
N THR A 194 -15.33 2.41 -14.83
CA THR A 194 -15.70 2.43 -16.26
C THR A 194 -16.74 3.53 -16.58
N SER A 195 -17.06 3.73 -17.86
CA SER A 195 -18.09 4.70 -18.30
C SER A 195 -19.51 4.15 -18.19
N GLU A 196 -19.68 2.84 -18.03
CA GLU A 196 -20.98 2.19 -18.04
C GLU A 196 -21.36 1.71 -16.64
N GLU A 197 -22.67 1.61 -16.39
CA GLU A 197 -23.18 0.94 -15.20
C GLU A 197 -22.95 -0.57 -15.29
N LEU A 198 -22.53 -1.17 -14.18
CA LEU A 198 -22.56 -2.61 -14.01
C LEU A 198 -23.93 -3.01 -13.49
N SER A 199 -24.62 -3.90 -14.21
CA SER A 199 -25.93 -4.42 -13.80
C SER A 199 -25.92 -5.93 -13.71
N ASN A 200 -26.72 -6.47 -12.78
CA ASN A 200 -26.82 -7.91 -12.52
C ASN A 200 -25.48 -8.58 -12.19
N VAL A 201 -24.59 -7.87 -11.48
CA VAL A 201 -23.32 -8.44 -11.01
C VAL A 201 -23.51 -9.15 -9.67
N ALA A 202 -22.64 -10.12 -9.40
CA ALA A 202 -22.56 -10.82 -8.13
C ALA A 202 -21.17 -10.66 -7.53
N ILE A 203 -21.11 -10.56 -6.20
CA ILE A 203 -19.85 -10.63 -5.44
C ILE A 203 -19.86 -11.94 -4.66
N GLU A 204 -18.78 -12.69 -4.75
CA GLU A 204 -18.50 -13.80 -3.85
C GLU A 204 -17.48 -13.36 -2.79
N ALA A 205 -17.82 -13.61 -1.53
CA ALA A 205 -16.93 -13.34 -0.40
C ALA A 205 -16.75 -14.62 0.41
N SER A 206 -15.50 -15.00 0.66
CA SER A 206 -15.15 -16.15 1.48
C SER A 206 -13.99 -15.83 2.42
N VAL A 207 -13.98 -16.47 3.59
CA VAL A 207 -12.90 -16.40 4.57
C VAL A 207 -12.33 -17.80 4.71
N TRP A 208 -11.00 -17.91 4.66
CA TRP A 208 -10.27 -19.16 4.74
C TRP A 208 -9.24 -19.10 5.87
N ASP A 209 -9.09 -20.18 6.63
CA ASP A 209 -7.94 -20.35 7.52
C ASP A 209 -6.71 -20.87 6.77
N MET A 210 -5.57 -20.96 7.46
CA MET A 210 -4.31 -21.37 6.86
C MET A 210 -4.26 -22.88 6.55
N GLU A 211 -5.13 -23.66 7.20
CA GLU A 211 -5.34 -25.09 6.96
C GLU A 211 -6.27 -25.36 5.76
N GLY A 212 -6.89 -24.30 5.21
CA GLY A 212 -7.76 -24.36 4.03
C GLY A 212 -9.23 -24.63 4.34
N ALA A 213 -9.68 -24.51 5.59
CA ALA A 213 -11.10 -24.55 5.91
C ALA A 213 -11.76 -23.19 5.59
N CYS A 214 -13.01 -23.23 5.11
CA CYS A 214 -13.79 -22.05 4.75
C CYS A 214 -14.94 -21.84 5.77
N PRO A 215 -14.69 -21.18 6.91
CA PRO A 215 -15.72 -20.94 7.92
C PRO A 215 -16.82 -19.97 7.48
N TYR A 216 -16.59 -19.17 6.43
CA TYR A 216 -17.55 -18.20 5.94
C TYR A 216 -17.54 -18.13 4.42
N TYR A 217 -18.74 -18.18 3.83
CA TYR A 217 -18.99 -18.02 2.40
C TYR A 217 -20.31 -17.30 2.20
N LYS A 218 -20.34 -16.29 1.33
CA LYS A 218 -21.56 -15.56 0.98
C LYS A 218 -21.47 -15.01 -0.44
N VAL A 219 -22.60 -15.08 -1.15
CA VAL A 219 -22.80 -14.43 -2.44
C VAL A 219 -23.77 -13.27 -2.27
N PHE A 220 -23.42 -12.12 -2.85
CA PHE A 220 -24.27 -10.94 -2.93
C PHE A 220 -24.68 -10.76 -4.40
N ASP A 221 -25.92 -11.12 -4.72
CA ASP A 221 -26.42 -11.12 -6.11
C ASP A 221 -27.17 -9.85 -6.49
N LYS A 222 -27.34 -9.67 -7.81
CA LYS A 222 -28.18 -8.62 -8.44
C LYS A 222 -27.79 -7.21 -8.02
N LEU A 223 -26.50 -6.96 -7.89
CA LEU A 223 -25.98 -5.64 -7.61
C LEU A 223 -25.99 -4.78 -8.87
N SER A 224 -26.26 -3.49 -8.68
CA SER A 224 -26.02 -2.44 -9.66
C SER A 224 -24.96 -1.50 -9.11
N VAL A 225 -23.94 -1.21 -9.92
CA VAL A 225 -22.84 -0.32 -9.57
C VAL A 225 -22.75 0.75 -10.66
N PRO A 226 -23.22 1.98 -10.38
CA PRO A 226 -23.19 3.06 -11.37
C PRO A 226 -21.78 3.33 -11.91
N SER A 227 -21.70 3.87 -13.12
CA SER A 227 -20.44 4.30 -13.72
C SER A 227 -19.69 5.28 -12.80
N LYS A 228 -18.36 5.15 -12.70
CA LYS A 228 -17.50 6.06 -11.92
C LYS A 228 -17.98 6.16 -10.46
N ARG A 229 -18.31 5.05 -9.81
CA ARG A 229 -18.75 5.02 -8.40
C ARG A 229 -18.15 3.84 -7.65
N THR A 230 -18.14 4.00 -6.34
CA THR A 230 -17.89 2.93 -5.38
C THR A 230 -19.14 2.69 -4.57
N VAL A 231 -19.55 1.43 -4.42
CA VAL A 231 -20.74 1.01 -3.67
C VAL A 231 -20.30 0.01 -2.61
N SER A 232 -20.73 0.21 -1.36
CA SER A 232 -20.47 -0.71 -0.26
C SER A 232 -21.65 -1.68 -0.07
N SER A 233 -21.37 -2.95 0.17
CA SER A 233 -22.35 -3.91 0.69
C SER A 233 -22.29 -3.93 2.22
N CYS A 234 -23.46 -4.00 2.87
CA CYS A 234 -23.61 -4.06 4.32
C CYS A 234 -22.90 -5.24 4.98
#